data_AF-X0RMQ3-F1
#
_entry.id   AF-X0RMQ3-F1
#
_cell.length_a   1.000
_cell.length_b   1.000
_cell.length_c   1.000
_cell.angle_alpha   90.00
_cell.angle_beta   90.00
_cell.angle_gamma   90.00
#
_symmetry.space_group_name_H-M   'P 1'
#
loop_
_entity.id
_entity.type
_entity.pdbx_description
1 polymer ?
#
loop_
_entity_poly.entity_id
_entity_poly.type
_entity_poly.pdbx_seq_one_letter_code
_entity_poly.pdbx_strand_id
1 'polypeptide(L)'
;MKIEKRILSELEMVYSVSTNRLKGEMCFMAATEGHGKCLLFSPPDWKVSTIWEGPGGTMSLIPIQEKNSSFLAIQGFFPIFQAENASIVYVEPPEVVSNPWKVKKVIDLPFVHRIDIVKVDGSPFLVASTLCGGKEFQDDWSKPGTVYAGQISEAPNTGWSIIPILEGVSKNHGMHVKKLQG
;
A
#
# COMPACT_ATOMS: atom_id res chain seq x y z
N MET A 1 -4.53 0.29 -34.05
CA MET A 1 -4.06 -0.51 -32.89
C MET A 1 -5.04 -1.65 -32.69
N LYS A 2 -4.58 -2.91 -32.71
CA LYS A 2 -5.43 -4.07 -32.37
C LYS A 2 -5.27 -4.31 -30.86
N ILE A 3 -6.36 -4.20 -30.10
CA ILE A 3 -6.38 -4.47 -28.66
C ILE A 3 -6.86 -5.91 -28.48
N GLU A 4 -6.10 -6.72 -27.75
CA GLU A 4 -6.46 -8.11 -27.42
C GLU A 4 -6.56 -8.26 -25.90
N LYS A 5 -7.68 -8.81 -25.43
CA LYS A 5 -7.89 -9.11 -24.01
C LYS A 5 -7.21 -10.43 -23.66
N ARG A 6 -6.36 -10.43 -22.63
CA ARG A 6 -5.76 -11.64 -22.04
C ARG A 6 -6.15 -11.74 -20.57
N ILE A 7 -6.49 -12.94 -20.12
CA ILE A 7 -6.68 -13.24 -18.69
C ILE A 7 -5.33 -13.72 -18.16
N LEU A 8 -4.78 -13.01 -17.16
CA LEU A 8 -3.48 -13.33 -16.57
C LEU A 8 -3.61 -14.14 -15.27
N SER A 9 -4.66 -13.85 -14.49
CA SER A 9 -4.96 -14.55 -13.23
C SER A 9 -6.39 -14.23 -12.79
N GLU A 10 -6.89 -14.99 -11.82
CA GLU A 10 -8.13 -14.73 -11.09
C GLU A 10 -7.79 -14.50 -9.62
N LEU A 11 -8.23 -13.35 -9.09
CA LEU A 11 -8.05 -12.97 -7.69
C LEU A 11 -9.38 -12.36 -7.24
N GLU A 12 -9.93 -12.87 -6.14
CA GLU A 12 -11.19 -12.38 -5.60
C GLU A 12 -11.01 -10.99 -4.98
N MET A 13 -12.01 -10.11 -5.14
CA MET A 13 -12.02 -8.76 -4.56
C MET A 13 -10.72 -7.99 -4.83
N VAL A 14 -10.18 -8.04 -6.07
CA VAL A 14 -9.02 -7.21 -6.43
C VAL A 14 -9.36 -5.76 -6.24
N TYR A 15 -8.60 -5.08 -5.39
CA TYR A 15 -8.82 -3.69 -5.07
C TYR A 15 -7.61 -2.84 -5.43
N SER A 16 -6.42 -3.27 -5.01
CA SER A 16 -5.20 -2.51 -5.24
C SER A 16 -4.43 -3.08 -6.42
N VAL A 17 -4.19 -2.25 -7.43
CA VAL A 17 -3.34 -2.57 -8.58
C VAL A 17 -2.31 -1.47 -8.75
N SER A 18 -1.05 -1.85 -8.97
CA SER A 18 0.05 -0.90 -9.13
C SER A 18 1.13 -1.45 -10.04
N THR A 19 1.94 -0.56 -10.59
CA THR A 19 3.12 -0.91 -11.39
C THR A 19 4.37 -0.77 -10.54
N ASN A 20 5.36 -1.62 -10.72
CA ASN A 20 6.68 -1.47 -10.09
C ASN A 20 7.79 -1.80 -11.12
N ARG A 21 9.05 -1.73 -10.69
CA ARG A 21 10.19 -2.16 -11.50
C ARG A 21 10.97 -3.23 -10.77
N LEU A 22 11.01 -4.45 -11.31
CA LEU A 22 11.83 -5.54 -10.81
C LEU A 22 13.04 -5.75 -11.72
N LYS A 23 14.25 -5.59 -11.17
CA LYS A 23 15.52 -5.66 -11.94
C LYS A 23 15.53 -4.75 -13.17
N GLY A 24 14.92 -3.56 -13.05
CA GLY A 24 14.83 -2.57 -14.14
C GLY A 24 13.62 -2.75 -15.06
N GLU A 25 13.00 -3.94 -15.08
CA GLU A 25 11.85 -4.23 -15.93
C GLU A 25 10.53 -3.90 -15.24
N MET A 26 9.57 -3.37 -15.98
CA MET A 26 8.26 -3.05 -15.44
C MET A 26 7.48 -4.33 -15.11
N CYS A 27 6.88 -4.38 -13.93
CA CYS A 27 5.98 -5.44 -13.49
C CYS A 27 4.67 -4.84 -12.94
N PHE A 28 3.64 -5.67 -12.83
CA PHE A 28 2.38 -5.31 -12.18
C PHE A 28 2.21 -6.04 -10.87
N MET A 29 1.50 -5.41 -9.93
CA MET A 29 1.10 -6.01 -8.67
C MET A 29 -0.42 -5.87 -8.54
N ALA A 30 -1.08 -6.90 -8.01
CA ALA A 30 -2.50 -6.88 -7.72
C ALA A 30 -2.78 -7.56 -6.37
N ALA A 31 -3.57 -6.92 -5.52
CA ALA A 31 -3.90 -7.42 -4.19
C ALA A 31 -5.39 -7.29 -3.88
N THR A 32 -5.87 -8.22 -3.05
CA THR A 32 -7.26 -8.28 -2.62
C THR A 32 -7.55 -7.33 -1.45
N GLU A 33 -8.72 -6.71 -1.42
CA GLU A 33 -9.27 -6.08 -0.21
C GLU A 33 -9.84 -7.10 0.79
N GLY A 34 -10.13 -8.32 0.34
CA GLY A 34 -10.55 -9.42 1.20
C GLY A 34 -9.36 -10.08 1.91
N HIS A 35 -9.59 -11.27 2.43
CA HIS A 35 -8.50 -12.11 2.90
C HIS A 35 -7.75 -12.73 1.72
N GLY A 36 -6.43 -12.65 1.73
CA GLY A 36 -5.60 -13.41 0.79
C GLY A 36 -4.45 -12.63 0.17
N LYS A 37 -4.25 -12.89 -1.12
CA LYS A 37 -2.95 -12.75 -1.76
C LYS A 37 -2.67 -11.36 -2.31
N CYS A 38 -1.37 -11.10 -2.45
CA CYS A 38 -0.84 -10.13 -3.42
C CYS A 38 0.00 -10.86 -4.46
N LEU A 39 -0.31 -10.60 -5.72
CA LEU A 39 0.29 -11.22 -6.89
C LEU A 39 1.23 -10.24 -7.58
N LEU A 40 2.30 -10.77 -8.16
CA LEU A 40 3.23 -10.09 -9.04
C LEU A 40 3.12 -10.68 -10.44
N PHE A 41 3.10 -9.82 -11.46
CA PHE A 41 3.07 -10.19 -12.87
C PHE A 41 4.34 -9.66 -13.53
N SER A 42 5.21 -10.59 -13.94
CA SER A 42 6.53 -10.25 -14.46
C SER A 42 6.63 -10.49 -15.98
N PRO A 43 7.25 -9.57 -16.73
CA PRO A 43 7.49 -9.72 -18.17
C PRO A 43 8.42 -10.91 -18.48
N PRO A 44 8.55 -11.30 -19.77
CA PRO A 44 7.80 -10.79 -20.92
C PRO A 44 6.37 -11.35 -21.02
N ASP A 45 6.14 -12.52 -20.43
CA ASP A 45 4.88 -13.28 -20.59
C ASP A 45 3.85 -13.00 -19.50
N TRP A 46 4.13 -12.05 -18.61
CA TRP A 46 3.32 -11.73 -17.43
C TRP A 46 3.16 -12.92 -16.49
N LYS A 47 4.26 -13.64 -16.26
CA LYS A 47 4.31 -14.77 -15.33
C LYS A 47 3.85 -14.32 -13.94
N VAL A 48 2.89 -15.06 -13.39
CA VAL A 48 2.32 -14.78 -12.07
C VAL A 48 3.16 -15.44 -10.99
N SER A 49 3.48 -14.69 -9.95
CA SER A 49 4.02 -15.21 -8.69
C SER A 49 3.34 -14.53 -7.50
N THR A 50 3.47 -15.12 -6.31
CA THR A 50 2.90 -14.55 -5.08
C THR A 50 3.96 -13.71 -4.35
N ILE A 51 3.57 -12.51 -3.91
CA ILE A 51 4.36 -11.68 -2.97
C ILE A 51 4.06 -12.11 -1.53
N TRP A 52 2.78 -12.18 -1.17
CA TRP A 52 2.32 -12.77 0.10
C TRP A 52 1.00 -13.52 -0.08
N GLU A 53 0.78 -14.53 0.75
CA GLU A 53 -0.45 -15.32 0.78
C GLU A 53 -1.56 -14.68 1.64
N GLY A 54 -1.18 -13.80 2.58
CA GLY A 54 -2.08 -13.11 3.51
C GLY A 54 -1.37 -11.99 4.27
N PRO A 55 -2.10 -11.23 5.11
CA PRO A 55 -3.50 -11.43 5.48
C PRO A 55 -4.52 -10.86 4.48
N GLY A 56 -4.10 -10.01 3.55
CA GLY A 56 -4.98 -9.25 2.65
C GLY A 56 -5.40 -7.91 3.25
N GLY A 57 -6.61 -7.45 2.96
CA GLY A 57 -7.08 -6.14 3.39
C GLY A 57 -6.28 -5.00 2.76
N THR A 58 -5.90 -5.18 1.49
CA THR A 58 -4.92 -4.32 0.83
C THR A 58 -5.58 -3.17 0.09
N MET A 59 -5.40 -1.96 0.63
CA MET A 59 -5.97 -0.73 0.08
C MET A 59 -5.02 0.06 -0.81
N SER A 60 -3.71 -0.18 -0.72
CA SER A 60 -2.69 0.56 -1.48
C SER A 60 -1.42 -0.27 -1.68
N LEU A 61 -0.77 -0.05 -2.83
CA LEU A 61 0.51 -0.63 -3.23
C LEU A 61 1.37 0.48 -3.85
N ILE A 62 2.27 1.08 -3.07
CA ILE A 62 3.00 2.30 -3.43
C ILE A 62 4.49 2.00 -3.60
N PRO A 63 5.01 1.92 -4.84
CA PRO A 63 6.43 1.74 -5.10
C PRO A 63 7.28 2.87 -4.51
N ILE A 64 8.43 2.52 -3.95
CA ILE A 64 9.45 3.48 -3.53
C ILE A 64 10.42 3.62 -4.70
N GLN A 65 10.36 4.74 -5.41
CA GLN A 65 11.07 4.93 -6.68
C GLN A 65 12.60 4.76 -6.56
N GLU A 66 13.16 5.12 -5.41
CA GLU A 66 14.59 5.10 -5.13
C GLU A 66 15.11 3.73 -4.66
N LYS A 67 14.22 2.78 -4.34
CA LYS A 67 14.61 1.50 -3.73
C LYS A 67 14.19 0.32 -4.60
N ASN A 68 15.17 -0.48 -5.02
CA ASN A 68 15.09 -1.71 -5.82
C ASN A 68 13.79 -2.51 -5.64
N SER A 69 12.73 -2.10 -6.34
CA SER A 69 11.41 -2.74 -6.31
C SER A 69 10.70 -2.74 -4.96
N SER A 70 11.25 -2.10 -3.93
CA SER A 70 10.62 -2.04 -2.61
C SER A 70 9.39 -1.15 -2.66
N PHE A 71 8.40 -1.44 -1.83
CA PHE A 71 7.16 -0.68 -1.81
C PHE A 71 6.50 -0.70 -0.44
N LEU A 72 5.56 0.22 -0.26
CA LEU A 72 4.66 0.26 0.89
C LEU A 72 3.31 -0.30 0.51
N ALA A 73 2.68 -0.99 1.46
CA ALA A 73 1.31 -1.45 1.30
C ALA A 73 0.50 -1.26 2.57
N ILE A 74 -0.81 -1.15 2.41
CA ILE A 74 -1.75 -1.30 3.52
C ILE A 74 -2.11 -2.78 3.63
N GLN A 75 -2.21 -3.29 4.86
CA GLN A 75 -2.79 -4.60 5.15
C GLN A 75 -3.77 -4.50 6.31
N GLY A 76 -4.73 -5.42 6.36
CA GLY A 76 -5.67 -5.54 7.47
C GLY A 76 -6.82 -4.55 7.48
N PHE A 77 -7.08 -3.86 6.35
CA PHE A 77 -8.33 -3.13 6.14
C PHE A 77 -9.28 -4.01 5.34
N PHE A 78 -10.21 -4.66 6.01
CA PHE A 78 -11.16 -5.59 5.41
C PHE A 78 -12.51 -4.92 5.12
N PRO A 79 -13.39 -5.55 4.30
CA PRO A 79 -14.72 -5.04 4.01
C PRO A 79 -15.54 -4.73 5.26
N ILE A 80 -16.61 -3.95 5.09
CA ILE A 80 -17.46 -3.43 6.17
C ILE A 80 -16.67 -2.66 7.26
N PHE A 81 -15.55 -2.05 6.86
CA PHE A 81 -14.69 -1.19 7.68
C PHE A 81 -14.05 -1.89 8.90
N GLN A 82 -13.81 -3.20 8.80
CA GLN A 82 -13.00 -3.94 9.77
C GLN A 82 -11.52 -3.58 9.58
N ALA A 83 -11.05 -2.55 10.27
CA ALA A 83 -9.74 -1.95 10.03
C ALA A 83 -9.03 -1.49 11.31
N GLU A 84 -9.49 -1.91 12.49
CA GLU A 84 -8.89 -1.62 13.79
C GLU A 84 -7.44 -2.09 13.87
N ASN A 85 -7.11 -3.17 13.14
CA ASN A 85 -5.78 -3.76 13.07
C ASN A 85 -5.07 -3.43 11.75
N ALA A 86 -5.57 -2.46 10.99
CA ALA A 86 -4.92 -2.05 9.74
C ALA A 86 -3.53 -1.49 10.04
N SER A 87 -2.61 -1.73 9.10
CA SER A 87 -1.21 -1.35 9.26
C SER A 87 -0.56 -1.04 7.91
N ILE A 88 0.58 -0.36 7.98
CA ILE A 88 1.44 -0.12 6.85
C ILE A 88 2.60 -1.11 6.92
N VAL A 89 2.80 -1.84 5.83
CA VAL A 89 3.91 -2.78 5.67
C VAL A 89 4.89 -2.25 4.63
N TYR A 90 6.16 -2.52 4.86
CA TYR A 90 7.24 -2.36 3.91
C TYR A 90 7.62 -3.72 3.35
N VAL A 91 7.74 -3.76 2.02
CA VAL A 91 7.87 -5.01 1.26
C VAL A 91 9.10 -4.93 0.38
N GLU A 92 9.96 -5.95 0.48
CA GLU A 92 11.22 -6.04 -0.26
C GLU A 92 11.29 -7.32 -1.09
N PRO A 93 11.82 -7.24 -2.32
CA PRO A 93 12.08 -8.44 -3.10
C PRO A 93 13.12 -9.31 -2.38
N PRO A 94 13.06 -10.64 -2.57
CA PRO A 94 14.08 -11.51 -2.04
C PRO A 94 15.42 -11.27 -2.75
N GLU A 95 16.53 -11.44 -2.03
CA GLU A 95 17.88 -11.43 -2.61
C GLU A 95 18.09 -12.60 -3.59
N VAL A 96 17.48 -13.76 -3.28
CA VAL A 96 17.47 -14.96 -4.12
C VAL A 96 16.05 -15.19 -4.62
N VAL A 97 15.84 -15.25 -5.93
CA VAL A 97 14.50 -15.30 -6.56
C VAL A 97 13.61 -16.46 -6.06
N SER A 98 14.19 -17.56 -5.59
CA SER A 98 13.45 -18.70 -5.02
C SER A 98 12.90 -18.44 -3.62
N ASN A 99 13.35 -17.39 -2.94
CA ASN A 99 12.94 -17.09 -1.57
C ASN A 99 11.66 -16.25 -1.54
N PRO A 100 10.89 -16.30 -0.45
CA PRO A 100 9.72 -15.44 -0.28
C PRO A 100 10.12 -13.96 -0.17
N TRP A 101 9.21 -13.08 -0.57
CA TRP A 101 9.34 -11.64 -0.32
C TRP A 101 9.41 -11.37 1.18
N LYS A 102 10.18 -10.36 1.57
CA LYS A 102 10.25 -9.91 2.95
C LYS A 102 9.14 -8.89 3.16
N VAL A 103 8.13 -9.24 3.96
CA VAL A 103 7.04 -8.34 4.34
C VAL A 103 7.20 -7.98 5.81
N LYS A 104 7.30 -6.69 6.10
CA LYS A 104 7.47 -6.21 7.47
C LYS A 104 6.48 -5.11 7.81
N LYS A 105 5.73 -5.29 8.89
CA LYS A 105 4.93 -4.21 9.48
C LYS A 105 5.85 -3.12 10.02
N VAL A 106 5.66 -1.88 9.55
CA VAL A 106 6.47 -0.72 9.94
C VAL A 106 5.69 0.28 10.77
N ILE A 107 4.38 0.39 10.57
CA ILE A 107 3.50 1.28 11.34
C ILE A 107 2.17 0.57 11.60
N ASP A 108 1.79 0.47 12.87
CA ASP A 108 0.42 0.17 13.28
C ASP A 108 -0.41 1.45 13.18
N LEU A 109 -1.42 1.48 12.30
CA LEU A 109 -2.26 2.65 12.08
C LEU A 109 -3.71 2.21 11.82
N PRO A 110 -4.52 2.04 12.88
CA PRO A 110 -5.92 1.67 12.77
C PRO A 110 -6.66 2.57 11.77
N PHE A 111 -7.50 1.95 10.94
CA PHE A 111 -8.30 2.60 9.90
C PHE A 111 -7.51 3.32 8.81
N VAL A 112 -6.21 3.04 8.63
CA VAL A 112 -5.44 3.56 7.49
C VAL A 112 -6.06 3.11 6.16
N HIS A 113 -6.41 4.05 5.29
CA HIS A 113 -7.18 3.79 4.07
C HIS A 113 -6.47 4.25 2.79
N ARG A 114 -5.69 5.33 2.87
CA ARG A 114 -4.81 5.75 1.77
C ARG A 114 -3.43 6.09 2.29
N ILE A 115 -2.43 5.68 1.53
CA ILE A 115 -1.04 6.09 1.70
C ILE A 115 -0.48 6.52 0.35
N ASP A 116 0.49 7.41 0.39
CA ASP A 116 1.29 7.77 -0.77
C ASP A 116 2.68 8.27 -0.31
N ILE A 117 3.58 8.52 -1.26
CA ILE A 117 4.93 9.00 -1.00
C ILE A 117 5.11 10.36 -1.69
N VAL A 118 5.53 11.35 -0.91
CA VAL A 118 5.91 12.69 -1.40
C VAL A 118 7.41 12.92 -1.20
N LYS A 119 7.96 13.89 -1.93
CA LYS A 119 9.35 14.34 -1.71
C LYS A 119 9.37 15.70 -1.05
N VAL A 120 10.12 15.81 0.04
CA VAL A 120 10.44 17.07 0.71
C VAL A 120 11.95 17.23 0.64
N ASP A 121 12.43 18.28 -0.03
CA ASP A 121 13.86 18.53 -0.27
C ASP A 121 14.63 17.31 -0.80
N GLY A 122 13.99 16.56 -1.71
CA GLY A 122 14.54 15.35 -2.34
C GLY A 122 14.41 14.08 -1.49
N SER A 123 14.09 14.19 -0.20
CA SER A 123 13.90 13.04 0.70
C SER A 123 12.48 12.47 0.61
N PRO A 124 12.29 11.14 0.63
CA PRO A 124 10.98 10.52 0.58
C PRO A 124 10.26 10.57 1.94
N PHE A 125 9.01 11.00 1.92
CA PHE A 125 8.11 11.04 3.07
C PHE A 125 6.86 10.23 2.76
N LEU A 126 6.45 9.40 3.71
CA LEU A 126 5.15 8.77 3.73
C LEU A 126 4.11 9.82 4.10
N VAL A 127 3.01 9.84 3.37
CA VAL A 127 1.75 10.49 3.77
C VAL A 127 0.72 9.38 3.96
N ALA A 128 0.07 9.34 5.13
CA ALA A 128 -0.90 8.31 5.47
C ALA A 128 -2.19 8.95 5.98
N SER A 129 -3.33 8.43 5.55
CA SER A 129 -4.65 8.91 5.99
C SER A 129 -5.44 7.79 6.63
N THR A 130 -5.96 8.06 7.83
CA THR A 130 -6.98 7.22 8.45
C THR A 130 -8.35 7.65 7.97
N LEU A 131 -9.21 6.69 7.68
CA LEU A 131 -10.61 6.89 7.27
C LEU A 131 -11.39 7.68 8.32
N CYS A 132 -11.13 7.34 9.58
CA CYS A 132 -11.76 7.81 10.80
C CYS A 132 -10.82 7.54 11.98
N GLY A 133 -11.10 8.13 13.14
CA GLY A 133 -10.39 7.87 14.40
C GLY A 133 -10.86 6.60 15.13
N GLY A 134 -11.87 5.92 14.59
CA GLY A 134 -12.48 4.72 15.17
C GLY A 134 -13.98 4.65 14.87
N LYS A 135 -14.57 3.47 15.02
CA LYS A 135 -15.99 3.23 14.79
C LYS A 135 -16.56 2.32 15.87
N GLU A 136 -17.71 2.68 16.43
CA GLU A 136 -18.47 1.80 17.33
C GLU A 136 -19.46 0.91 16.56
N PHE A 137 -19.87 1.36 15.37
CA PHE A 137 -20.70 0.63 14.41
C PHE A 137 -20.41 1.12 12.99
N GLN A 138 -20.91 0.41 11.97
CA GLN A 138 -20.56 0.66 10.56
C GLN A 138 -20.79 2.12 10.10
N ASP A 139 -21.84 2.77 10.60
CA ASP A 139 -22.19 4.16 10.26
C ASP A 139 -21.72 5.20 11.29
N ASP A 140 -20.92 4.80 12.27
CA ASP A 140 -20.32 5.75 13.21
C ASP A 140 -19.24 6.57 12.51
N TRP A 141 -19.52 7.87 12.32
CA TRP A 141 -18.58 8.85 11.77
C TRP A 141 -18.26 9.96 12.78
N SER A 142 -18.53 9.72 14.06
CA SER A 142 -18.31 10.70 15.15
C SER A 142 -16.83 11.04 15.36
N LYS A 143 -15.93 10.12 14.98
CA LYS A 143 -14.48 10.26 15.14
C LYS A 143 -13.84 10.53 13.77
N PRO A 144 -13.56 11.79 13.40
CA PRO A 144 -12.98 12.12 12.10
C PRO A 144 -11.59 11.50 11.93
N GLY A 145 -11.18 11.34 10.67
CA GLY A 145 -9.86 10.83 10.31
C GLY A 145 -8.77 11.89 10.38
N THR A 146 -7.54 11.42 10.27
CA THR A 146 -6.32 12.23 10.36
C THR A 146 -5.37 11.87 9.23
N VAL A 147 -4.71 12.87 8.68
CA VAL A 147 -3.57 12.72 7.79
C VAL A 147 -2.30 12.88 8.60
N TYR A 148 -1.39 11.94 8.42
CA TYR A 148 -0.09 11.88 9.04
C TYR A 148 1.01 11.96 7.99
N ALA A 149 2.18 12.44 8.38
CA ALA A 149 3.38 12.35 7.56
C ALA A 149 4.62 11.98 8.38
N GLY A 150 5.57 11.31 7.75
CA GLY A 150 6.84 10.95 8.37
C GLY A 150 7.87 10.53 7.34
N GLN A 151 9.14 10.73 7.64
CA GLN A 151 10.21 10.39 6.74
C GLN A 151 10.31 8.87 6.60
N ILE A 152 10.48 8.40 5.35
CA ILE A 152 10.71 6.98 5.10
C ILE A 152 12.15 6.65 5.49
N SER A 153 12.32 5.74 6.45
CA SER A 153 13.65 5.29 6.87
C SER A 153 14.35 4.49 5.77
N GLU A 154 15.67 4.63 5.68
CA GLU A 154 16.49 3.76 4.84
C GLU A 154 16.46 2.30 5.34
N ALA A 155 16.35 2.10 6.65
CA ALA A 155 16.30 0.80 7.29
C ALA A 155 14.86 0.48 7.77
N PRO A 156 14.23 -0.63 7.31
CA PRO A 156 12.93 -1.05 7.83
C PRO A 156 12.98 -1.52 9.30
N ASN A 157 14.17 -1.61 9.90
CA ASN A 157 14.40 -2.09 11.26
C ASN A 157 14.36 -1.03 12.35
N THR A 158 14.46 0.24 11.98
CA THR A 158 14.19 1.37 12.88
C THR A 158 12.68 1.61 12.84
N GLY A 159 11.97 1.64 13.96
CA GLY A 159 10.53 1.95 13.95
C GLY A 159 10.25 3.24 13.18
N TRP A 160 9.25 3.23 12.29
CA TRP A 160 8.88 4.42 11.52
C TRP A 160 7.97 5.29 12.38
N SER A 161 8.24 6.59 12.38
CA SER A 161 7.42 7.56 13.12
C SER A 161 6.73 8.49 12.14
N ILE A 162 5.47 8.79 12.42
CA ILE A 162 4.63 9.70 11.67
C ILE A 162 3.98 10.67 12.67
N ILE A 163 3.79 11.91 12.24
CA ILE A 163 3.12 12.96 13.01
C ILE A 163 1.83 13.39 12.30
N PRO A 164 0.77 13.78 13.03
CA PRO A 164 -0.42 14.35 12.41
C PRO A 164 -0.08 15.68 11.73
N ILE A 165 -0.59 15.88 10.52
CA ILE A 165 -0.42 17.10 9.73
C ILE A 165 -1.75 17.75 9.32
N LEU A 166 -2.85 16.99 9.37
CA LEU A 166 -4.21 17.48 9.16
C LEU A 166 -5.20 16.59 9.92
N GLU A 167 -5.92 17.17 10.87
CA GLU A 167 -6.90 16.46 11.70
C GLU A 167 -8.33 16.92 11.36
N GLY A 168 -9.33 16.18 11.82
CA GLY A 168 -10.73 16.59 11.70
C GLY A 168 -11.37 16.31 10.33
N VAL A 169 -10.78 15.43 9.51
CA VAL A 169 -11.31 15.09 8.18
C VAL A 169 -12.41 14.04 8.29
N SER A 170 -13.66 14.45 8.21
CA SER A 170 -14.80 13.52 8.22
C SER A 170 -14.79 12.62 6.99
N LYS A 171 -14.95 11.30 7.19
CA LYS A 171 -15.00 10.30 6.10
C LYS A 171 -13.82 10.43 5.13
N ASN A 172 -12.60 10.39 5.65
CA ASN A 172 -11.36 10.64 4.91
C ASN A 172 -11.00 9.50 3.92
N HIS A 173 -11.76 9.36 2.82
CA HIS A 173 -11.66 8.25 1.88
C HIS A 173 -10.68 8.50 0.72
N GLY A 174 -10.47 9.76 0.35
CA GLY A 174 -9.76 10.15 -0.85
C GLY A 174 -8.37 10.71 -0.53
N MET A 175 -7.39 10.36 -1.36
CA MET A 175 -6.08 10.99 -1.36
C MET A 175 -5.60 11.06 -2.81
N HIS A 176 -4.99 12.18 -3.18
CA HIS A 176 -4.35 12.35 -4.48
C HIS A 176 -3.10 13.20 -4.32
N VAL A 177 -1.95 12.63 -4.68
CA VAL A 177 -0.67 13.35 -4.71
C VAL A 177 -0.39 13.84 -6.12
N LYS A 178 -0.04 15.12 -6.25
CA LYS A 178 0.36 15.72 -7.52
C LYS A 178 1.57 16.62 -7.31
N LYS A 179 2.55 16.50 -8.20
CA LYS A 179 3.60 17.50 -8.33
C LYS A 179 3.04 18.71 -9.07
N LEU A 180 2.98 19.85 -8.41
CA LEU A 180 2.66 21.12 -9.05
C LEU A 180 3.94 21.62 -9.76
N GLN A 181 3.82 22.00 -11.02
CA GLN A 181 4.87 22.78 -11.68
C GLN A 181 4.66 24.23 -11.23
N GLY A 182 5.61 24.74 -10.46
CA GLY A 182 5.73 26.17 -10.16
C GLY A 182 6.50 26.89 -11.26
#